data_AF-A0A0M4GR71-F1
#
_entry.id   AF-A0A0M4GR71-F1
#
_cell.length_a   1.000
_cell.length_b   1.000
_cell.length_c   1.000
_cell.angle_alpha   90.00
_cell.angle_beta   90.00
_cell.angle_gamma   90.00
#
_symmetry.space_group_name_H-M   'P 1'
#
loop_
_entity.id
_entity.type
_entity.pdbx_description
1 polymer ?
#
loop_
_entity_poly.entity_id
_entity_poly.type
_entity_poly.pdbx_seq_one_letter_code
_entity_poly.pdbx_strand_id
1 'polypeptide(L)'
;MAIILDGVLSEKALRTVAGDDVYERGEGHVEAVCVHSLAVGGATATVGGGGPCDVHLFWYDDVVTGVCTCPCFSDRGFCEHMVAVGLAILDDIRDGVVIPGPPSGVPVAPPAPDGSEPLRGARSLTVIRRFLYPDEAARYARSIERFLDGLESFPADCGGADGAAPALLYIATRLRAQLKTRIDDSGGRVTRACQRAIDLYARACREGRPNGVRLGRWLAKFRLASPGWPNVALNDFLPALGGKGVAAYRRVVDAAAEQTEAQGDHPGFELRSMLLELADYDGDVDRAVELLSQEEHPRYAAIIERLLAAGRRDEAVAHLDRAVAESRIGAVVPDPRDTDDPYWVQPGRAVDLYLEAGRGGDAFGFARDLFHSNPRPATLDFLLATAERLGCREEELDSALAWIDGQDWRTGDTAIVLALHLGDVDGAWAAADRWGVDRVWASLADVEPQPRPDDAIELYRRDVERTLLKAGRPSARRAAAGAVRMRLIAAAADARDGGGRVEALAAWVGGLREAHRRRPTVGQEFDREGL
;
A
#
# COMPACT_ATOMS: atom_id res chain seq x y z
N MET A 1 32.26 6.34 -16.33
CA MET A 1 31.91 5.06 -17.00
C MET A 1 30.42 5.15 -17.28
N ALA A 2 30.01 4.94 -18.53
CA ALA A 2 28.63 5.08 -18.98
C ALA A 2 27.67 4.31 -18.06
N ILE A 3 26.52 4.92 -17.71
CA ILE A 3 25.37 4.18 -17.19
C ILE A 3 24.84 3.40 -18.40
N ILE A 4 25.39 2.21 -18.63
CA ILE A 4 24.68 1.25 -19.46
C ILE A 4 23.51 0.80 -18.58
N LEU A 5 22.31 1.28 -18.90
CA LEU A 5 21.07 0.63 -18.47
C LEU A 5 21.08 -0.77 -19.08
N ASP A 6 21.78 -1.71 -18.46
CA ASP A 6 21.66 -3.12 -18.80
C ASP A 6 20.27 -3.59 -18.34
N GLY A 7 19.25 -3.22 -19.13
CA GLY A 7 17.98 -3.94 -19.30
C GLY A 7 16.89 -3.77 -18.24
N VAL A 8 16.57 -2.56 -17.77
CA VAL A 8 15.59 -2.42 -16.65
C VAL A 8 14.54 -1.29 -16.79
N LEU A 9 14.85 -0.14 -17.39
CA LEU A 9 13.83 0.91 -17.67
C LEU A 9 13.56 0.94 -19.17
N SER A 10 12.29 0.80 -19.58
CA SER A 10 11.88 0.89 -20.98
C SER A 10 10.50 1.55 -21.13
N GLU A 11 10.25 2.15 -22.29
CA GLU A 11 8.92 2.67 -22.67
C GLU A 11 7.84 1.59 -22.53
N LYS A 12 8.16 0.34 -22.88
CA LYS A 12 7.25 -0.80 -22.73
C LYS A 12 6.90 -1.08 -21.26
N ALA A 13 7.87 -1.02 -20.36
CA ALA A 13 7.64 -1.25 -18.93
C ALA A 13 6.81 -0.12 -18.32
N LEU A 14 7.11 1.14 -18.68
CA LEU A 14 6.31 2.31 -18.29
C LEU A 14 4.87 2.20 -18.78
N ARG A 15 4.65 1.83 -20.04
CA ARG A 15 3.31 1.66 -20.62
C ARG A 15 2.54 0.50 -19.97
N THR A 16 3.22 -0.58 -19.62
CA THR A 16 2.61 -1.75 -18.97
C THR A 16 2.07 -1.41 -17.58
N VAL A 17 2.80 -0.60 -16.81
CA VAL A 17 2.41 -0.22 -15.43
C VAL A 17 1.40 0.93 -15.42
N ALA A 18 1.57 1.93 -16.29
CA ALA A 18 0.70 3.11 -16.32
C ALA A 18 -0.64 2.88 -17.03
N GLY A 19 -0.69 1.96 -18.01
CA GLY A 19 -1.79 1.88 -18.97
C GLY A 19 -1.74 3.00 -20.01
N ASP A 20 -2.39 2.78 -21.15
CA ASP A 20 -2.26 3.65 -22.35
C ASP A 20 -2.66 5.12 -22.06
N ASP A 21 -3.79 5.34 -21.38
CA ASP A 21 -4.30 6.69 -21.10
C ASP A 21 -3.36 7.53 -20.19
N VAL A 22 -2.71 6.91 -19.21
CA VAL A 22 -1.78 7.61 -18.29
C VAL A 22 -0.42 7.79 -18.94
N TYR A 23 -0.02 6.84 -19.79
CA TYR A 23 1.21 6.91 -20.56
C TYR A 23 1.18 8.10 -21.53
N GLU A 24 0.12 8.25 -22.32
CA GLU A 24 -0.03 9.36 -23.28
C GLU A 24 -0.04 10.73 -22.58
N ARG A 25 -0.68 10.85 -21.40
CA ARG A 25 -0.63 12.09 -20.62
C ARG A 25 0.77 12.38 -20.09
N GLY A 26 1.51 11.36 -19.69
CA GLY A 26 2.89 11.50 -19.19
C GLY A 26 3.88 12.01 -20.23
N GLU A 27 3.70 11.63 -21.50
CA GLU A 27 4.51 12.16 -22.61
C GLU A 27 4.43 13.69 -22.71
N GLY A 28 3.28 14.28 -22.39
CA GLY A 28 3.08 15.74 -22.41
C GLY A 28 3.84 16.53 -21.34
N HIS A 29 4.46 15.87 -20.37
CA HIS A 29 5.14 16.51 -19.23
C HIS A 29 6.67 16.34 -19.21
N VAL A 30 7.26 15.64 -20.19
CA VAL A 30 8.69 15.30 -20.22
C VAL A 30 9.58 16.55 -20.17
N GLU A 31 9.24 17.61 -20.93
CA GLU A 31 10.02 18.86 -20.95
C GLU A 31 9.96 19.64 -19.63
N ALA A 32 8.99 19.32 -18.75
CA ALA A 32 8.85 19.95 -17.44
C ALA A 32 9.57 19.19 -16.33
N VAL A 33 10.31 18.11 -16.66
CA VAL A 33 11.04 17.29 -15.69
C VAL A 33 12.39 17.92 -15.36
N CYS A 34 12.68 18.06 -14.07
CA CYS A 34 13.99 18.40 -13.54
C CYS A 34 14.53 17.22 -12.73
N VAL A 35 15.49 16.46 -13.29
CA VAL A 35 16.11 15.32 -12.60
C VAL A 35 17.14 15.81 -11.59
N HIS A 36 16.92 15.52 -10.30
CA HIS A 36 17.85 15.88 -9.24
C HIS A 36 18.90 14.80 -8.97
N SER A 37 18.50 13.53 -9.13
CA SER A 37 19.39 12.39 -8.97
C SER A 37 18.96 11.24 -9.89
N LEU A 38 19.95 10.57 -10.46
CA LEU A 38 19.79 9.40 -11.31
C LEU A 38 20.78 8.33 -10.85
N ALA A 39 20.26 7.14 -10.52
CA ALA A 39 21.02 5.97 -10.07
C ALA A 39 20.60 4.73 -10.87
N VAL A 40 21.35 3.64 -10.68
CA VAL A 40 21.02 2.35 -11.31
C VAL A 40 19.78 1.79 -10.61
N GLY A 41 18.63 1.86 -11.27
CA GLY A 41 17.36 1.36 -10.73
C GLY A 41 16.49 2.41 -10.06
N GLY A 42 16.80 3.71 -10.20
CA GLY A 42 15.90 4.76 -9.71
C GLY A 42 16.37 6.18 -9.99
N ALA A 43 15.43 7.12 -9.87
CA ALA A 43 15.66 8.54 -10.02
C ALA A 43 14.72 9.37 -9.15
N THR A 44 15.18 10.56 -8.78
CA THR A 44 14.35 11.57 -8.14
C THR A 44 14.29 12.80 -9.02
N ALA A 45 13.09 13.30 -9.28
CA ALA A 45 12.88 14.46 -10.13
C ALA A 45 11.67 15.26 -9.65
N THR A 46 11.61 16.54 -10.02
CA THR A 46 10.40 17.37 -9.87
C THR A 46 9.83 17.59 -11.25
N VAL A 47 8.51 17.47 -11.39
CA VAL A 47 7.80 17.75 -12.63
C VAL A 47 7.01 19.05 -12.47
N GLY A 48 7.28 20.02 -13.34
CA GLY A 48 6.61 21.32 -13.37
C GLY A 48 5.20 21.25 -13.96
N GLY A 49 4.26 22.02 -13.40
CA GLY A 49 2.84 22.06 -13.80
C GLY A 49 2.02 23.00 -12.91
N GLY A 50 0.70 22.77 -12.80
CA GLY A 50 -0.22 23.53 -11.93
C GLY A 50 0.13 23.53 -10.43
N GLY A 51 1.05 22.64 -10.03
CA GLY A 51 1.84 22.65 -8.79
C GLY A 51 3.03 21.68 -8.96
N PRO A 52 4.23 21.97 -8.44
CA PRO A 52 5.40 21.11 -8.61
C PRO A 52 5.17 19.78 -7.90
N CYS A 53 5.37 18.67 -8.61
CA CYS A 53 5.22 17.32 -8.06
C CYS A 53 6.58 16.66 -7.94
N ASP A 54 6.97 16.28 -6.72
CA ASP A 54 8.15 15.47 -6.47
C ASP A 54 7.85 14.01 -6.78
N VAL A 55 8.75 13.40 -7.56
CA VAL A 55 8.67 12.04 -8.07
C VAL A 55 9.93 11.27 -7.69
N HIS A 56 9.73 10.12 -7.07
CA HIS A 56 10.74 9.11 -6.83
C HIS A 56 10.39 7.88 -7.66
N LEU A 57 11.11 7.65 -8.76
CA LEU A 57 10.90 6.50 -9.64
C LEU A 57 11.94 5.43 -9.34
N PHE A 58 11.52 4.16 -9.32
CA PHE A 58 12.36 2.99 -9.13
C PHE A 58 12.09 1.97 -10.24
N TRP A 59 13.12 1.29 -10.70
CA TRP A 59 13.01 0.23 -11.70
C TRP A 59 13.94 -0.95 -11.38
N TYR A 60 13.41 -2.16 -11.48
CA TYR A 60 14.12 -3.42 -11.31
C TYR A 60 13.50 -4.51 -12.19
N ASP A 61 14.32 -5.25 -12.94
CA ASP A 61 13.89 -6.05 -14.11
C ASP A 61 12.85 -5.34 -15.02
N ASP A 62 11.70 -5.96 -15.31
CA ASP A 62 10.59 -5.35 -16.08
C ASP A 62 9.59 -4.55 -15.20
N VAL A 63 9.91 -4.36 -13.91
CA VAL A 63 9.02 -3.71 -12.94
C VAL A 63 9.44 -2.27 -12.74
N VAL A 64 8.50 -1.34 -12.97
CA VAL A 64 8.66 0.08 -12.68
C VAL A 64 7.66 0.47 -11.59
N THR A 65 8.14 1.16 -10.56
CA THR A 65 7.33 1.60 -9.42
C THR A 65 7.86 2.94 -8.89
N GLY A 66 7.21 3.53 -7.91
CA GLY A 66 7.67 4.77 -7.32
C GLY A 66 6.63 5.47 -6.46
N VAL A 67 6.93 6.70 -6.10
CA VAL A 67 6.09 7.58 -5.30
C VAL A 67 6.02 8.94 -5.97
N CYS A 68 4.83 9.52 -5.99
CA CYS A 68 4.63 10.90 -6.42
C CYS A 68 3.74 11.63 -5.42
N THR A 69 4.05 12.90 -5.20
CA THR A 69 3.27 13.80 -4.32
C THR A 69 1.96 14.30 -4.96
N CYS A 70 1.64 13.91 -6.19
CA CYS A 70 0.41 14.33 -6.86
C CYS A 70 -0.83 13.58 -6.37
N PRO A 71 -2.02 14.21 -6.36
CA PRO A 71 -3.27 13.55 -5.93
C PRO A 71 -3.58 12.28 -6.74
N CYS A 72 -3.26 12.28 -8.04
CA CYS A 72 -3.49 11.14 -8.94
C CYS A 72 -2.71 9.88 -8.54
N PHE A 73 -1.60 10.01 -7.79
CA PHE A 73 -0.82 8.86 -7.31
C PHE A 73 -1.54 8.15 -6.16
N SER A 74 -2.14 8.91 -5.23
CA SER A 74 -2.91 8.36 -4.11
C SER A 74 -4.09 7.50 -4.59
N ASP A 75 -4.71 7.85 -5.72
CA ASP A 75 -5.86 7.13 -6.27
C ASP A 75 -5.49 5.89 -7.09
N ARG A 76 -4.34 5.89 -7.78
CA ARG A 76 -4.00 4.90 -8.82
C ARG A 76 -2.68 4.15 -8.61
N GLY A 77 -1.85 4.57 -7.67
CA GLY A 77 -0.53 3.99 -7.40
C GLY A 77 0.54 4.22 -8.47
N PHE A 78 0.18 4.76 -9.65
CA PHE A 78 1.11 5.18 -10.70
C PHE A 78 0.49 6.33 -11.51
N CYS A 79 1.25 7.41 -11.75
CA CYS A 79 0.73 8.65 -12.34
C CYS A 79 1.53 9.11 -13.56
N GLU A 80 0.99 10.11 -14.29
CA GLU A 80 1.63 10.69 -15.48
C GLU A 80 2.98 11.34 -15.20
N HIS A 81 3.19 11.93 -14.01
CA HIS A 81 4.49 12.48 -13.63
C HIS A 81 5.58 11.39 -13.52
N MET A 82 5.22 10.18 -13.09
CA MET A 82 6.16 9.05 -13.02
C MET A 82 6.53 8.54 -14.41
N VAL A 83 5.59 8.58 -15.36
CA VAL A 83 5.86 8.32 -16.78
C VAL A 83 6.80 9.38 -17.35
N ALA A 84 6.52 10.67 -17.12
CA ALA A 84 7.32 11.78 -17.61
C ALA A 84 8.79 11.68 -17.15
N VAL A 85 9.02 11.37 -15.87
CA VAL A 85 10.36 11.16 -15.32
C VAL A 85 11.06 9.98 -15.97
N GLY A 86 10.37 8.85 -16.15
CA GLY A 86 10.93 7.68 -16.81
C GLY A 86 11.36 7.95 -18.26
N LEU A 87 10.57 8.73 -19.00
CA LEU A 87 10.87 9.12 -20.38
C LEU A 87 12.03 10.12 -20.47
N ALA A 88 12.05 11.14 -19.61
CA ALA A 88 13.15 12.11 -19.56
C ALA A 88 14.51 11.44 -19.32
N ILE A 89 14.54 10.42 -18.46
CA ILE A 89 15.75 9.64 -18.19
C ILE A 89 16.16 8.80 -19.42
N LEU A 90 15.20 8.22 -20.13
CA LEU A 90 15.48 7.47 -21.36
C LEU A 90 16.04 8.37 -22.46
N ASP A 91 15.60 9.63 -22.55
CA ASP A 91 16.12 10.61 -23.50
C ASP A 91 17.50 11.14 -23.09
N ASP A 92 17.75 11.47 -21.82
CA ASP A 92 19.08 11.88 -21.32
C ASP A 92 20.17 10.80 -21.57
N ILE A 93 19.77 9.52 -21.52
CA ILE A 93 20.67 8.39 -21.77
C ILE A 93 20.94 8.20 -23.27
N ARG A 94 19.99 8.57 -24.14
CA ARG A 94 20.20 8.64 -25.59
C ARG A 94 21.20 9.75 -25.96
N ASP A 95 21.34 10.78 -25.11
CA ASP A 95 22.18 11.98 -25.36
C ASP A 95 23.58 11.99 -24.71
N GLY A 96 23.90 11.10 -23.75
CA GLY A 96 25.28 10.66 -23.47
C GLY A 96 26.25 11.55 -22.65
N VAL A 97 25.82 12.22 -21.57
CA VAL A 97 26.70 13.10 -20.74
C VAL A 97 27.49 12.33 -19.63
N VAL A 98 28.81 12.61 -19.49
CA VAL A 98 29.80 11.89 -18.64
C VAL A 98 30.54 12.84 -17.66
N ILE A 99 30.80 12.41 -16.40
CA ILE A 99 31.76 13.05 -15.45
C ILE A 99 32.87 12.04 -15.02
N PRO A 100 34.17 12.43 -14.91
CA PRO A 100 35.31 11.49 -14.92
C PRO A 100 35.86 11.10 -13.53
N GLY A 101 36.60 9.97 -13.46
CA GLY A 101 37.42 9.54 -12.31
C GLY A 101 38.58 8.60 -12.69
N PRO A 102 39.59 8.37 -11.81
CA PRO A 102 40.56 7.26 -11.94
C PRO A 102 40.71 6.44 -10.62
N PRO A 103 41.59 5.41 -10.53
CA PRO A 103 41.33 4.00 -10.81
C PRO A 103 41.17 3.10 -9.55
N SER A 104 40.83 1.85 -9.84
CA SER A 104 40.40 0.74 -8.97
C SER A 104 41.42 0.19 -7.97
N GLY A 105 40.93 -0.12 -6.77
CA GLY A 105 41.53 -1.05 -5.81
C GLY A 105 40.58 -1.31 -4.63
N VAL A 106 40.06 -2.54 -4.49
CA VAL A 106 39.23 -2.97 -3.35
C VAL A 106 40.11 -3.80 -2.40
N PRO A 107 40.09 -3.58 -1.07
CA PRO A 107 40.67 -4.53 -0.14
C PRO A 107 39.73 -5.71 0.10
N VAL A 108 40.30 -6.92 0.11
CA VAL A 108 39.69 -8.17 0.60
C VAL A 108 39.38 -8.04 2.09
N ALA A 109 38.19 -8.52 2.51
CA ALA A 109 37.73 -8.52 3.91
C ALA A 109 38.57 -9.48 4.78
N PRO A 110 38.93 -9.11 6.03
CA PRO A 110 39.55 -10.04 6.97
C PRO A 110 38.55 -11.07 7.50
N PRO A 111 39.01 -12.25 7.96
CA PRO A 111 38.17 -13.24 8.63
C PRO A 111 37.62 -12.70 9.96
N ALA A 112 36.51 -13.28 10.42
CA ALA A 112 35.89 -12.98 11.71
C ALA A 112 36.94 -12.98 12.85
N PRO A 113 36.82 -12.07 13.84
CA PRO A 113 37.84 -11.95 14.86
C PRO A 113 37.92 -13.21 15.74
N ASP A 114 39.16 -13.62 16.04
CA ASP A 114 39.44 -14.34 17.29
C ASP A 114 38.99 -13.49 18.48
N GLY A 115 38.85 -14.08 19.68
CA GLY A 115 38.32 -13.44 20.89
C GLY A 115 39.09 -12.24 21.45
N SER A 116 39.35 -11.20 20.65
CA SER A 116 39.97 -9.93 21.02
C SER A 116 39.08 -8.73 20.62
N GLU A 117 38.18 -8.36 21.55
CA GLU A 117 37.26 -7.21 21.63
C GLU A 117 36.33 -6.92 20.42
N PRO A 118 35.00 -7.21 20.53
CA PRO A 118 33.98 -6.95 19.50
C PRO A 118 34.02 -5.55 18.87
N LEU A 119 34.37 -4.51 19.64
CA LEU A 119 34.42 -3.13 19.14
C LEU A 119 35.52 -2.92 18.08
N ARG A 120 36.65 -3.63 18.20
CA ARG A 120 37.72 -3.58 17.20
C ARG A 120 37.25 -4.17 15.88
N GLY A 121 36.55 -5.31 15.94
CA GLY A 121 35.91 -5.94 14.79
C GLY A 121 34.92 -5.00 14.11
N ALA A 122 34.00 -4.40 14.87
CA ALA A 122 33.03 -3.42 14.38
C ALA A 122 33.69 -2.21 13.69
N ARG A 123 34.78 -1.69 14.26
CA ARG A 123 35.55 -0.58 13.67
C ARG A 123 36.18 -0.95 12.34
N SER A 124 36.78 -2.13 12.25
CA SER A 124 37.39 -2.63 11.01
C SER A 124 36.34 -2.90 9.94
N LEU A 125 35.23 -3.53 10.33
CA LEU A 125 34.14 -3.94 9.45
C LEU A 125 33.47 -2.75 8.76
N THR A 126 33.29 -1.64 9.48
CA THR A 126 32.52 -0.48 8.98
C THR A 126 33.38 0.59 8.29
N VAL A 127 34.60 0.26 7.88
CA VAL A 127 35.45 1.19 7.11
C VAL A 127 35.01 1.22 5.65
N ILE A 128 34.40 2.34 5.25
CA ILE A 128 34.10 2.64 3.86
C ILE A 128 34.95 3.85 3.44
N ARG A 129 35.75 3.69 2.37
CA ARG A 129 36.62 4.75 1.82
C ARG A 129 36.06 5.44 0.59
N ARG A 130 35.04 4.86 -0.04
CA ARG A 130 34.41 5.33 -1.28
C ARG A 130 32.91 5.08 -1.24
N PHE A 131 32.16 5.69 -2.14
CA PHE A 131 30.73 5.41 -2.27
C PHE A 131 30.49 3.92 -2.63
N LEU A 132 29.48 3.29 -2.02
CA LEU A 132 29.06 1.92 -2.31
C LEU A 132 27.78 1.91 -3.14
N TYR A 133 27.82 1.23 -4.29
CA TYR A 133 26.66 0.98 -5.14
C TYR A 133 25.84 -0.23 -4.66
N PRO A 134 24.61 -0.48 -5.16
CA PRO A 134 23.68 -1.46 -4.60
C PRO A 134 24.26 -2.86 -4.36
N ASP A 135 25.01 -3.43 -5.31
CA ASP A 135 25.62 -4.75 -5.14
C ASP A 135 26.73 -4.79 -4.08
N GLU A 136 27.49 -3.70 -3.97
CA GLU A 136 28.54 -3.54 -2.97
C GLU A 136 27.94 -3.30 -1.59
N ALA A 137 26.89 -2.48 -1.52
CA ALA A 137 26.08 -2.27 -0.32
C ALA A 137 25.47 -3.60 0.16
N ALA A 138 24.95 -4.43 -0.75
CA ALA A 138 24.43 -5.75 -0.41
C ALA A 138 25.51 -6.70 0.14
N ARG A 139 26.72 -6.69 -0.43
CA ARG A 139 27.86 -7.48 0.08
C ARG A 139 28.36 -6.97 1.43
N TYR A 140 28.37 -5.65 1.60
CA TYR A 140 28.71 -4.97 2.84
C TYR A 140 27.70 -5.32 3.94
N ALA A 141 26.40 -5.21 3.66
CA ALA A 141 25.32 -5.63 4.53
C ALA A 141 25.48 -7.09 4.96
N ARG A 142 25.70 -8.03 4.02
CA ARG A 142 25.94 -9.45 4.37
C ARG A 142 27.16 -9.67 5.28
N SER A 143 28.16 -8.81 5.19
CA SER A 143 29.34 -8.91 6.06
C SER A 143 29.03 -8.37 7.47
N ILE A 144 28.20 -7.33 7.56
CA ILE A 144 27.65 -6.84 8.82
C ILE A 144 26.73 -7.88 9.46
N GLU A 145 25.78 -8.43 8.71
CA GLU A 145 24.84 -9.44 9.21
C GLU A 145 25.57 -10.64 9.81
N ARG A 146 26.57 -11.19 9.11
CA ARG A 146 27.39 -12.28 9.65
C ARG A 146 28.13 -11.91 10.94
N PHE A 147 28.54 -10.66 11.08
CA PHE A 147 29.15 -10.17 12.32
C PHE A 147 28.12 -10.03 13.44
N LEU A 148 26.92 -9.54 13.12
CA LEU A 148 25.80 -9.45 14.06
C LEU A 148 25.34 -10.84 14.54
N ASP A 149 25.29 -11.83 13.64
CA ASP A 149 25.00 -13.24 13.98
C ASP A 149 25.95 -13.76 15.08
N GLY A 150 27.24 -13.41 14.99
CA GLY A 150 28.24 -13.78 16.00
C GLY A 150 28.03 -13.11 17.37
N LEU A 151 27.38 -11.94 17.41
CA LEU A 151 27.10 -11.20 18.64
C LEU A 151 25.71 -11.48 19.22
N GLU A 152 24.81 -12.10 18.46
CA GLU A 152 23.40 -12.29 18.84
C GLU A 152 23.21 -13.15 20.10
N SER A 153 24.15 -14.07 20.37
CA SER A 153 24.15 -14.92 21.57
C SER A 153 24.81 -14.28 22.79
N PHE A 154 25.37 -13.06 22.64
CA PHE A 154 26.21 -12.38 23.63
C PHE A 154 27.28 -13.29 24.26
N PRO A 155 28.29 -13.71 23.47
CA PRO A 155 29.30 -14.66 23.91
C PRO A 155 29.99 -14.24 25.22
N ALA A 156 30.10 -15.17 26.17
CA ALA A 156 30.66 -14.90 27.49
C ALA A 156 32.15 -14.54 27.44
N ASP A 157 32.90 -15.12 26.50
CA ASP A 157 34.31 -14.80 26.21
C ASP A 157 34.50 -13.37 25.70
N CYS A 158 33.45 -12.77 25.12
CA CYS A 158 33.41 -11.38 24.68
C CYS A 158 32.89 -10.42 25.77
N GLY A 159 32.75 -10.85 27.02
CA GLY A 159 32.19 -10.04 28.10
C GLY A 159 30.66 -9.99 28.14
N GLY A 160 29.99 -10.93 27.46
CA GLY A 160 28.53 -11.02 27.43
C GLY A 160 27.87 -9.80 26.80
N ALA A 161 26.67 -9.46 27.27
CA ALA A 161 25.88 -8.36 26.74
C ALA A 161 26.59 -7.00 26.87
N ASP A 162 27.21 -6.73 28.01
CA ASP A 162 27.95 -5.48 28.26
C ASP A 162 29.19 -5.34 27.35
N GLY A 163 29.83 -6.45 27.00
CA GLY A 163 30.97 -6.47 26.07
C GLY A 163 30.57 -6.33 24.60
N ALA A 164 29.41 -6.85 24.20
CA ALA A 164 28.87 -6.71 22.84
C ALA A 164 28.27 -5.31 22.57
N ALA A 165 27.67 -4.68 23.58
CA ALA A 165 26.92 -3.43 23.45
C ALA A 165 27.70 -2.28 22.77
N PRO A 166 28.98 -2.00 23.10
CA PRO A 166 29.74 -0.94 22.42
C PRO A 166 29.92 -1.17 20.92
N ALA A 167 30.08 -2.43 20.50
CA ALA A 167 30.27 -2.79 19.09
C ALA A 167 28.97 -2.59 18.29
N LEU A 168 27.85 -3.05 18.84
CA LEU A 168 26.51 -2.92 18.25
C LEU A 168 26.13 -1.44 18.09
N LEU A 169 26.31 -0.65 19.15
CA LEU A 169 26.07 0.80 19.11
C LEU A 169 26.95 1.51 18.07
N TYR A 170 28.23 1.12 18.00
CA TYR A 170 29.15 1.69 17.02
C TYR A 170 28.72 1.38 15.59
N ILE A 171 28.33 0.13 15.30
CA ILE A 171 27.81 -0.26 13.99
C ILE A 171 26.56 0.56 13.65
N ALA A 172 25.54 0.58 14.51
CA ALA A 172 24.29 1.31 14.25
C ALA A 172 24.56 2.80 13.96
N THR A 173 25.36 3.47 14.79
CA THR A 173 25.70 4.89 14.60
C THR A 173 26.49 5.12 13.33
N ARG A 174 27.44 4.23 13.01
CA ARG A 174 28.31 4.37 11.85
C ARG A 174 27.56 4.13 10.54
N LEU A 175 26.75 3.08 10.47
CA LEU A 175 25.90 2.79 9.31
C LEU A 175 24.92 3.93 9.09
N ARG A 176 24.29 4.44 10.14
CA ARG A 176 23.39 5.59 10.04
C ARG A 176 24.05 6.81 9.40
N ALA A 177 25.29 7.11 9.78
CA ALA A 177 26.04 8.21 9.16
C ALA A 177 26.41 7.92 7.70
N GLN A 178 26.76 6.68 7.37
CA GLN A 178 27.20 6.28 6.03
C GLN A 178 26.06 6.22 5.01
N LEU A 179 24.92 5.69 5.40
CA LEU A 179 23.70 5.60 4.58
C LEU A 179 23.20 6.98 4.11
N LYS A 180 23.47 8.05 4.86
CA LYS A 180 23.12 9.42 4.44
C LYS A 180 23.92 9.94 3.23
N THR A 181 25.14 9.44 2.99
CA THR A 181 26.08 10.12 2.07
C THR A 181 27.02 9.21 1.28
N ARG A 182 27.12 7.92 1.62
CA ARG A 182 28.20 7.04 1.14
C ARG A 182 27.72 5.67 0.65
N ILE A 183 26.44 5.37 0.76
CA ILE A 183 25.89 4.06 0.40
C ILE A 183 24.59 4.30 -0.36
N ASP A 184 24.51 3.77 -1.57
CA ASP A 184 23.25 3.51 -2.24
C ASP A 184 22.69 2.18 -1.70
N ASP A 185 21.71 2.30 -0.82
CA ASP A 185 21.00 1.16 -0.23
C ASP A 185 19.55 1.10 -0.74
N SER A 186 19.34 1.33 -2.03
CA SER A 186 18.01 1.20 -2.66
C SER A 186 17.39 -0.20 -2.42
N GLY A 187 18.22 -1.23 -2.21
CA GLY A 187 17.77 -2.57 -1.81
C GLY A 187 17.42 -2.73 -0.31
N GLY A 188 17.61 -1.68 0.50
CA GLY A 188 17.27 -1.61 1.92
C GLY A 188 18.05 -2.55 2.84
N ARG A 189 19.13 -3.18 2.38
CA ARG A 189 19.84 -4.24 3.12
C ARG A 189 20.71 -3.68 4.24
N VAL A 190 21.40 -2.57 3.98
CA VAL A 190 22.22 -1.90 5.01
C VAL A 190 21.32 -1.21 6.03
N THR A 191 20.17 -0.70 5.61
CA THR A 191 19.13 -0.13 6.47
C THR A 191 18.58 -1.19 7.42
N ARG A 192 18.26 -2.40 6.92
CA ARG A 192 17.87 -3.54 7.77
C ARG A 192 18.98 -3.97 8.72
N ALA A 193 20.24 -4.00 8.27
CA ALA A 193 21.38 -4.30 9.13
C ALA A 193 21.58 -3.24 10.23
N CYS A 194 21.33 -1.96 9.91
CA CYS A 194 21.36 -0.87 10.87
C CYS A 194 20.23 -1.01 11.90
N GLN A 195 19.02 -1.38 11.46
CA GLN A 195 17.90 -1.70 12.34
C GLN A 195 18.22 -2.88 13.26
N ARG A 196 18.69 -4.01 12.71
CA ARG A 196 19.07 -5.17 13.51
C ARG A 196 20.18 -4.85 14.52
N ALA A 197 21.16 -4.04 14.15
CA ALA A 197 22.22 -3.60 15.07
C ALA A 197 21.67 -2.79 16.25
N ILE A 198 20.66 -1.94 16.03
CA ILE A 198 20.03 -1.18 17.11
C ILE A 198 19.13 -2.06 17.99
N ASP A 199 18.42 -3.02 17.42
CA ASP A 199 17.58 -3.97 18.15
C ASP A 199 18.43 -4.88 19.06
N LEU A 200 19.54 -5.39 18.52
CA LEU A 200 20.53 -6.14 19.31
C LEU A 200 21.18 -5.27 20.39
N TYR A 201 21.45 -4.00 20.11
CA TYR A 201 21.97 -3.08 21.13
C TYR A 201 20.96 -2.85 22.26
N ALA A 202 19.67 -2.68 21.94
CA ALA A 202 18.62 -2.57 22.94
C ALA A 202 18.54 -3.84 23.80
N ARG A 203 18.58 -5.02 23.17
CA ARG A 203 18.63 -6.31 23.87
C ARG A 203 19.86 -6.44 24.78
N ALA A 204 21.04 -6.06 24.28
CA ALA A 204 22.27 -6.06 25.07
C ALA A 204 22.17 -5.13 26.28
N CYS A 205 21.52 -3.97 26.14
CA CYS A 205 21.27 -3.07 27.27
C CYS A 205 20.34 -3.69 28.31
N ARG A 206 19.31 -4.46 27.89
CA ARG A 206 18.38 -5.13 28.81
C ARG A 206 19.02 -6.29 29.57
N GLU A 207 19.86 -7.08 28.91
CA GLU A 207 20.55 -8.23 29.53
C GLU A 207 21.82 -7.83 30.30
N GLY A 208 22.41 -6.69 29.94
CA GLY A 208 23.59 -6.10 30.59
C GLY A 208 23.25 -5.19 31.77
N ARG A 209 24.24 -4.39 32.16
CA ARG A 209 24.14 -3.40 33.25
C ARG A 209 24.64 -2.03 32.81
N PRO A 210 24.03 -1.41 31.79
CA PRO A 210 24.43 -0.09 31.35
C PRO A 210 24.14 0.97 32.42
N ASN A 211 24.86 2.10 32.32
CA ASN A 211 24.51 3.27 33.11
C ASN A 211 23.23 3.91 32.53
N GLY A 212 22.08 3.64 33.15
CA GLY A 212 20.77 4.10 32.66
C GLY A 212 20.67 5.61 32.41
N VAL A 213 21.33 6.46 33.21
CA VAL A 213 21.35 7.93 33.00
C VAL A 213 22.12 8.31 31.73
N ARG A 214 23.28 7.67 31.48
CA ARG A 214 24.05 7.90 30.25
C ARG A 214 23.30 7.37 29.04
N LEU A 215 22.67 6.20 29.16
CA LEU A 215 21.86 5.58 28.12
C LEU A 215 20.66 6.47 27.75
N GLY A 216 19.91 6.98 28.73
CA GLY A 216 18.74 7.83 28.49
C GLY A 216 19.10 9.13 27.76
N ARG A 217 20.17 9.82 28.19
CA ARG A 217 20.64 11.02 27.48
C ARG A 217 21.12 10.73 26.06
N TRP A 218 21.81 9.61 25.87
CA TRP A 218 22.26 9.20 24.55
C TRP A 218 21.08 8.88 23.64
N LEU A 219 20.11 8.08 24.13
CA LEU A 219 18.94 7.65 23.38
C LEU A 219 18.12 8.84 22.90
N ALA A 220 17.84 9.81 23.79
CA ALA A 220 17.13 11.03 23.42
C ALA A 220 17.85 11.80 22.32
N LYS A 221 19.15 12.06 22.46
CA LYS A 221 19.94 12.78 21.45
C LYS A 221 20.05 12.01 20.13
N PHE A 222 20.18 10.69 20.20
CA PHE A 222 20.28 9.83 19.04
C PHE A 222 18.99 9.89 18.22
N ARG A 223 17.83 9.84 18.89
CA ARG A 223 16.52 9.99 18.27
C ARG A 223 16.27 11.38 17.74
N LEU A 224 16.52 12.45 18.51
CA LEU A 224 16.34 13.83 18.02
C LEU A 224 17.16 14.16 16.76
N ALA A 225 18.32 13.54 16.56
CA ALA A 225 19.11 13.69 15.34
C ALA A 225 18.62 12.80 14.16
N SER A 226 17.54 12.04 14.35
CA SER A 226 17.08 10.97 13.44
C SER A 226 16.55 11.57 12.14
N PRO A 227 16.98 11.05 10.98
CA PRO A 227 16.33 11.34 9.70
C PRO A 227 15.00 10.56 9.51
N GLY A 228 14.42 9.98 10.56
CA GLY A 228 13.26 9.07 10.48
C GLY A 228 13.62 7.57 10.41
N TRP A 229 14.92 7.23 10.49
CA TRP A 229 15.42 5.86 10.56
C TRP A 229 16.80 5.81 11.25
N PRO A 230 17.24 4.68 11.84
CA PRO A 230 16.44 3.47 12.12
C PRO A 230 15.31 3.77 13.11
N ASN A 231 14.31 2.90 13.18
CA ASN A 231 13.24 3.03 14.16
C ASN A 231 13.77 2.65 15.54
N VAL A 232 13.57 3.53 16.53
CA VAL A 232 14.09 3.34 17.89
C VAL A 232 13.01 3.73 18.90
N ALA A 233 12.34 2.74 19.47
CA ALA A 233 11.31 2.97 20.49
C ALA A 233 11.93 3.10 21.89
N LEU A 234 11.39 3.97 22.73
CA LEU A 234 11.73 4.07 24.15
C LEU A 234 11.49 2.73 24.87
N ASN A 235 10.40 2.05 24.51
CA ASN A 235 9.94 0.81 25.13
C ASN A 235 11.03 -0.29 25.12
N ASP A 236 11.81 -0.37 24.04
CA ASP A 236 12.90 -1.35 23.90
C ASP A 236 14.03 -1.14 24.92
N PHE A 237 14.18 0.07 25.44
CA PHE A 237 15.24 0.45 26.38
C PHE A 237 14.74 0.63 27.82
N LEU A 238 13.43 0.68 28.07
CA LEU A 238 12.85 0.93 29.40
C LEU A 238 13.44 0.04 30.51
N PRO A 239 13.58 -1.30 30.32
CA PRO A 239 14.14 -2.16 31.37
C PRO A 239 15.59 -1.81 31.75
N ALA A 240 16.37 -1.31 30.78
CA ALA A 240 17.77 -0.95 30.96
C ALA A 240 17.97 0.48 31.50
N LEU A 241 17.01 1.38 31.23
CA LEU A 241 17.06 2.77 31.68
C LEU A 241 16.83 2.89 33.18
N GLY A 242 15.81 2.19 33.69
CA GLY A 242 15.24 2.42 35.02
C GLY A 242 14.72 3.86 35.21
N GLY A 243 14.13 4.16 36.37
CA GLY A 243 13.49 5.47 36.61
C GLY A 243 14.46 6.66 36.45
N LYS A 244 15.72 6.54 36.89
CA LYS A 244 16.73 7.59 36.72
C LYS A 244 17.12 7.82 35.26
N GLY A 245 17.16 6.74 34.45
CA GLY A 245 17.46 6.84 33.02
C GLY A 245 16.32 7.47 32.25
N VAL A 246 15.07 7.08 32.54
CA VAL A 246 13.87 7.69 31.94
C VAL A 246 13.78 9.17 32.29
N ALA A 247 14.03 9.56 33.55
CA ALA A 247 14.08 10.97 33.93
C ALA A 247 15.18 11.76 33.19
N ALA A 248 16.32 11.13 32.89
CA ALA A 248 17.39 11.75 32.12
C ALA A 248 17.07 11.86 30.62
N TYR A 249 16.35 10.88 30.07
CA TYR A 249 15.79 10.92 28.71
C TYR A 249 14.77 12.06 28.61
N ARG A 250 13.76 12.08 29.50
CA ARG A 250 12.69 13.08 29.55
C ARG A 250 13.22 14.51 29.56
N ARG A 251 14.16 14.85 30.43
CA ARG A 251 14.77 16.20 30.47
C ARG A 251 15.35 16.66 29.13
N VAL A 252 15.85 15.75 28.30
CA VAL A 252 16.38 16.10 26.97
C VAL A 252 15.24 16.30 25.98
N VAL A 253 14.16 15.51 26.07
CA VAL A 253 12.97 15.65 25.23
C VAL A 253 12.22 16.93 25.57
N ASP A 254 11.96 17.20 26.84
CA ASP A 254 11.26 18.40 27.30
C ASP A 254 12.02 19.67 26.89
N ALA A 255 13.34 19.70 27.07
CA ALA A 255 14.15 20.83 26.62
C ALA A 255 14.11 21.04 25.10
N ALA A 256 13.97 19.98 24.31
CA ALA A 256 13.78 20.09 22.87
C ALA A 256 12.38 20.61 22.51
N ALA A 257 11.34 20.16 23.22
CA ALA A 257 9.98 20.66 23.06
C ALA A 257 9.87 22.15 23.42
N GLU A 258 10.39 22.56 24.57
CA GLU A 258 10.46 23.95 25.00
C GLU A 258 11.21 24.83 23.97
N GLN A 259 12.30 24.31 23.40
CA GLN A 259 13.06 25.03 22.37
C GLN A 259 12.25 25.21 21.08
N THR A 260 11.54 24.18 20.63
CA THR A 260 10.67 24.22 19.45
C THR A 260 9.52 25.22 19.65
N GLU A 261 8.86 25.16 20.81
CA GLU A 261 7.80 26.10 21.17
C GLU A 261 8.31 27.55 21.23
N ALA A 262 9.48 27.79 21.82
CA ALA A 262 10.10 29.12 21.89
C ALA A 262 10.46 29.68 20.51
N GLN A 263 10.68 28.81 19.52
CA GLN A 263 10.90 29.20 18.13
C GLN A 263 9.59 29.45 17.36
N GLY A 264 8.44 29.19 17.99
CA GLY A 264 7.12 29.27 17.34
C GLY A 264 6.92 28.19 16.28
N ASP A 265 7.70 27.12 16.32
CA ASP A 265 7.63 26.01 15.38
C ASP A 265 6.84 24.84 16.00
N HIS A 266 6.36 23.93 15.16
CA HIS A 266 5.69 22.71 15.63
C HIS A 266 6.70 21.58 15.81
N PRO A 267 6.57 20.75 16.87
CA PRO A 267 7.41 19.56 17.02
C PRO A 267 7.35 18.68 15.78
N GLY A 268 8.52 18.42 15.19
CA GLY A 268 8.66 17.47 14.08
C GLY A 268 8.25 16.05 14.49
N PHE A 269 8.07 15.18 13.49
CA PHE A 269 7.54 13.81 13.67
C PHE A 269 8.22 13.03 14.82
N GLU A 270 9.55 13.01 14.85
CA GLU A 270 10.29 12.24 15.85
C GLU A 270 10.10 12.79 17.27
N LEU A 271 10.15 14.11 17.46
CA LEU A 271 9.95 14.73 18.77
C LEU A 271 8.53 14.47 19.30
N ARG A 272 7.51 14.54 18.43
CA ARG A 272 6.13 14.16 18.81
C ARG A 272 6.03 12.70 19.21
N SER A 273 6.65 11.80 18.45
CA SER A 273 6.69 10.38 18.79
C SER A 273 7.32 10.14 20.17
N MET A 274 8.43 10.82 20.46
CA MET A 274 9.10 10.76 21.76
C MET A 274 8.22 11.29 22.91
N LEU A 275 7.48 12.39 22.69
CA LEU A 275 6.55 12.95 23.67
C LEU A 275 5.36 12.01 23.91
N LEU A 276 4.83 11.39 22.85
CA LEU A 276 3.73 10.44 22.94
C LEU A 276 4.15 9.17 23.71
N GLU A 277 5.33 8.62 23.42
CA GLU A 277 5.87 7.47 24.16
C GLU A 277 6.10 7.78 25.65
N LEU A 278 6.47 9.02 25.99
CA LEU A 278 6.58 9.47 27.38
C LEU A 278 5.21 9.60 28.06
N ALA A 279 4.20 10.10 27.36
CA ALA A 279 2.82 10.16 27.86
C ALA A 279 2.27 8.75 28.09
N ASP A 280 2.47 7.83 27.14
CA ASP A 280 2.09 6.41 27.27
C ASP A 280 2.81 5.75 28.46
N TYR A 281 4.09 6.04 28.68
CA TYR A 281 4.84 5.55 29.84
C TYR A 281 4.30 6.07 31.18
N ASP A 282 3.86 7.33 31.22
CA ASP A 282 3.29 7.94 32.43
C ASP A 282 1.82 7.54 32.67
N GLY A 283 1.17 6.93 31.68
CA GLY A 283 -0.28 6.75 31.69
C GLY A 283 -1.05 8.07 31.56
N ASP A 284 -0.41 9.11 31.02
CA ASP A 284 -1.02 10.43 30.80
C ASP A 284 -1.82 10.42 29.49
N VAL A 285 -3.03 9.89 29.59
CA VAL A 285 -3.95 9.74 28.46
C VAL A 285 -4.36 11.10 27.89
N ASP A 286 -4.54 12.12 28.73
CA ASP A 286 -4.93 13.46 28.27
C ASP A 286 -3.85 14.07 27.39
N ARG A 287 -2.58 13.97 27.81
CA ARG A 287 -1.46 14.42 27.00
C ARG A 287 -1.32 13.65 25.70
N ALA A 288 -1.54 12.33 25.72
CA ALA A 288 -1.52 11.52 24.51
C ALA A 288 -2.63 11.93 23.53
N VAL A 289 -3.85 12.16 24.01
CA VAL A 289 -4.98 12.63 23.18
C VAL A 289 -4.69 14.01 22.59
N GLU A 290 -4.13 14.93 23.36
CA GLU A 290 -3.73 16.25 22.88
C GLU A 290 -2.73 16.14 21.73
N LEU A 291 -1.64 15.39 21.91
CA LEU A 291 -0.59 15.20 20.90
C LEU A 291 -1.13 14.55 19.61
N LEU A 292 -2.06 13.59 19.74
CA LEU A 292 -2.67 12.89 18.60
C LEU A 292 -3.76 13.71 17.90
N SER A 293 -4.24 14.80 18.52
CA SER A 293 -5.27 15.69 17.97
C SER A 293 -4.71 16.93 17.26
N GLN A 294 -3.42 17.23 17.44
CA GLN A 294 -2.77 18.45 16.94
C GLN A 294 -2.36 18.42 15.46
N GLU A 295 -2.44 17.26 14.79
CA GLU A 295 -2.14 17.16 13.36
C GLU A 295 -3.29 17.70 12.51
N GLU A 296 -3.07 17.92 11.20
CA GLU A 296 -4.12 18.35 10.26
C GLU A 296 -5.36 17.45 10.37
N HIS A 297 -5.14 16.16 10.66
CA HIS A 297 -6.16 15.19 10.96
C HIS A 297 -5.83 14.43 12.26
N PRO A 298 -6.76 14.38 13.23
CA PRO A 298 -6.58 13.60 14.45
C PRO A 298 -6.36 12.12 14.15
N ARG A 299 -5.49 11.47 14.94
CA ARG A 299 -5.25 10.03 14.85
C ARG A 299 -6.34 9.26 15.62
N TYR A 300 -7.55 9.25 15.08
CA TYR A 300 -8.74 8.76 15.81
C TYR A 300 -8.59 7.33 16.32
N ALA A 301 -8.09 6.39 15.51
CA ALA A 301 -7.89 5.01 15.96
C ALA A 301 -6.91 4.92 17.14
N ALA A 302 -5.79 5.64 17.06
CA ALA A 302 -4.79 5.69 18.13
C ALA A 302 -5.31 6.35 19.42
N ILE A 303 -6.17 7.36 19.30
CA ILE A 303 -6.83 8.03 20.44
C ILE A 303 -7.83 7.08 21.11
N ILE A 304 -8.71 6.48 20.31
CA ILE A 304 -9.77 5.57 20.78
C ILE A 304 -9.16 4.41 21.57
N GLU A 305 -8.15 3.74 21.04
CA GLU A 305 -7.54 2.59 21.73
C GLU A 305 -6.86 2.99 23.06
N ARG A 306 -6.27 4.19 23.15
CA ARG A 306 -5.71 4.70 24.42
C ARG A 306 -6.78 5.02 25.46
N LEU A 307 -7.88 5.66 25.03
CA LEU A 307 -9.02 5.95 25.91
C LEU A 307 -9.66 4.65 26.42
N LEU A 308 -9.80 3.64 25.56
CA LEU A 308 -10.33 2.33 25.93
C LEU A 308 -9.41 1.60 26.91
N ALA A 309 -8.09 1.59 26.66
CA ALA A 309 -7.11 1.00 27.58
C ALA A 309 -7.13 1.65 28.97
N ALA A 310 -7.49 2.93 29.04
CA ALA A 310 -7.68 3.68 30.28
C ALA A 310 -9.08 3.55 30.92
N GLY A 311 -10.00 2.81 30.29
CA GLY A 311 -11.38 2.65 30.76
C GLY A 311 -12.30 3.86 30.49
N ARG A 312 -11.84 4.86 29.74
CA ARG A 312 -12.59 6.10 29.39
C ARG A 312 -13.47 5.88 28.15
N ARG A 313 -14.41 4.94 28.26
CA ARG A 313 -15.24 4.48 27.13
C ARG A 313 -16.10 5.58 26.52
N ASP A 314 -16.74 6.41 27.34
CA ASP A 314 -17.63 7.48 26.85
C ASP A 314 -16.88 8.48 25.97
N GLU A 315 -15.64 8.80 26.33
CA GLU A 315 -14.78 9.68 25.54
C GLU A 315 -14.29 9.00 24.26
N ALA A 316 -13.96 7.72 24.32
CA ALA A 316 -13.61 6.95 23.13
C ALA A 316 -14.76 6.97 22.10
N VAL A 317 -16.00 6.79 22.56
CA VAL A 317 -17.20 6.87 21.72
C VAL A 317 -17.41 8.29 21.19
N ALA A 318 -17.18 9.34 21.99
CA ALA A 318 -17.27 10.72 21.49
C ALA A 318 -16.19 11.05 20.42
N HIS A 319 -15.01 10.44 20.52
CA HIS A 319 -14.01 10.49 19.46
C HIS A 319 -14.41 9.69 18.23
N LEU A 320 -15.09 8.55 18.41
CA LEU A 320 -15.67 7.79 17.29
C LEU A 320 -16.75 8.58 16.56
N ASP A 321 -17.67 9.25 17.27
CA ASP A 321 -18.70 10.09 16.67
C ASP A 321 -18.07 11.17 15.77
N ARG A 322 -16.98 11.80 16.24
CA ARG A 322 -16.20 12.76 15.43
C ARG A 322 -15.53 12.11 14.23
N ALA A 323 -14.93 10.94 14.40
CA ALA A 323 -14.33 10.20 13.28
C ALA A 323 -15.36 9.88 12.20
N VAL A 324 -16.57 9.45 12.57
CA VAL A 324 -17.67 9.19 11.64
C VAL A 324 -18.11 10.48 10.94
N ALA A 325 -18.33 11.57 11.69
CA ALA A 325 -18.75 12.86 11.15
C ALA A 325 -17.73 13.46 10.15
N GLU A 326 -16.43 13.25 10.40
CA GLU A 326 -15.34 13.70 9.52
C GLU A 326 -14.99 12.69 8.42
N SER A 327 -15.78 11.62 8.28
CA SER A 327 -15.54 10.52 7.32
C SER A 327 -14.16 9.87 7.45
N ARG A 328 -13.62 9.79 8.68
CA ARG A 328 -12.34 9.16 9.05
C ARG A 328 -12.48 7.69 9.39
N ILE A 329 -13.19 7.00 8.51
CA ILE A 329 -13.55 5.59 8.65
C ILE A 329 -12.89 4.81 7.51
N GLY A 330 -12.24 3.70 7.85
CA GLY A 330 -11.59 2.82 6.89
C GLY A 330 -12.58 2.15 5.95
N ALA A 331 -12.07 1.52 4.88
CA ALA A 331 -12.92 0.73 3.99
C ALA A 331 -13.46 -0.52 4.71
N VAL A 332 -14.70 -0.94 4.38
CA VAL A 332 -15.30 -2.18 4.91
C VAL A 332 -14.47 -3.42 4.54
N VAL A 333 -13.84 -3.40 3.37
CA VAL A 333 -12.82 -4.37 2.97
C VAL A 333 -11.48 -3.63 2.97
N PRO A 334 -10.73 -3.65 4.08
CA PRO A 334 -9.44 -2.97 4.16
C PRO A 334 -8.42 -3.65 3.26
N ASP A 335 -7.51 -2.87 2.67
CA ASP A 335 -6.30 -3.44 2.09
C ASP A 335 -5.49 -4.08 3.24
N PRO A 336 -4.93 -5.29 3.08
CA PRO A 336 -4.07 -5.90 4.10
C PRO A 336 -2.89 -5.01 4.53
N ARG A 337 -2.53 -3.99 3.75
CA ARG A 337 -1.51 -3.00 4.07
C ARG A 337 -1.99 -1.89 5.02
N ASP A 338 -3.30 -1.75 5.23
CA ASP A 338 -3.92 -0.65 5.99
C ASP A 338 -4.38 -1.06 7.40
N THR A 339 -4.09 -2.29 7.84
CA THR A 339 -4.66 -2.87 9.08
C THR A 339 -4.15 -2.25 10.38
N ASP A 340 -3.11 -1.41 10.33
CA ASP A 340 -2.51 -0.71 11.49
C ASP A 340 -2.46 0.81 11.31
N ASP A 341 -3.27 1.39 10.42
CA ASP A 341 -3.29 2.83 10.20
C ASP A 341 -3.85 3.57 11.45
N PRO A 342 -3.06 4.42 12.13
CA PRO A 342 -3.50 5.10 13.35
C PRO A 342 -4.55 6.20 13.10
N TYR A 343 -4.79 6.60 11.85
CA TYR A 343 -5.71 7.69 11.48
C TYR A 343 -7.14 7.21 11.26
N TRP A 344 -7.34 6.01 10.73
CA TRP A 344 -8.65 5.54 10.25
C TRP A 344 -9.25 4.49 11.18
N VAL A 345 -10.48 4.73 11.63
CA VAL A 345 -11.20 3.73 12.44
C VAL A 345 -11.80 2.68 11.53
N GLN A 346 -11.50 1.41 11.79
CA GLN A 346 -12.04 0.30 11.02
C GLN A 346 -13.56 0.17 11.24
N PRO A 347 -14.39 -0.02 10.19
CA PRO A 347 -15.86 -0.07 10.33
C PRO A 347 -16.36 -1.11 11.33
N GLY A 348 -15.76 -2.31 11.34
CA GLY A 348 -16.11 -3.36 12.31
C GLY A 348 -15.86 -2.91 13.75
N ARG A 349 -14.71 -2.26 14.00
CA ARG A 349 -14.37 -1.70 15.31
C ARG A 349 -15.33 -0.59 15.73
N ALA A 350 -15.75 0.27 14.80
CA ALA A 350 -16.75 1.30 15.06
C ALA A 350 -18.10 0.71 15.50
N VAL A 351 -18.61 -0.31 14.79
CA VAL A 351 -19.85 -1.00 15.14
C VAL A 351 -19.73 -1.67 16.52
N ASP A 352 -18.62 -2.36 16.79
CA ASP A 352 -18.38 -2.98 18.09
C ASP A 352 -18.45 -1.95 19.23
N LEU A 353 -17.80 -0.79 19.07
CA LEU A 353 -17.77 0.25 20.09
C LEU A 353 -19.15 0.87 20.34
N TYR A 354 -19.94 1.13 19.30
CA TYR A 354 -21.31 1.60 19.47
C TYR A 354 -22.19 0.56 20.18
N LEU A 355 -22.07 -0.72 19.82
CA LEU A 355 -22.85 -1.79 20.45
C LEU A 355 -22.44 -2.03 21.90
N GLU A 356 -21.15 -2.03 22.21
CA GLU A 356 -20.63 -2.10 23.59
C GLU A 356 -21.11 -0.93 24.45
N ALA A 357 -21.32 0.24 23.85
CA ALA A 357 -21.89 1.42 24.51
C ALA A 357 -23.42 1.40 24.61
N GLY A 358 -24.09 0.34 24.13
CA GLY A 358 -25.57 0.25 24.09
C GLY A 358 -26.21 1.17 23.05
N ARG A 359 -25.42 1.77 22.15
CA ARG A 359 -25.84 2.69 21.10
C ARG A 359 -26.16 1.94 19.80
N GLY A 360 -27.04 0.94 19.88
CA GLY A 360 -27.40 0.09 18.74
C GLY A 360 -27.99 0.87 17.56
N GLY A 361 -28.74 1.93 17.83
CA GLY A 361 -29.27 2.82 16.78
C GLY A 361 -28.17 3.53 15.99
N ASP A 362 -27.09 3.96 16.64
CA ASP A 362 -25.96 4.64 15.98
C ASP A 362 -25.10 3.65 15.20
N ALA A 363 -24.85 2.45 15.74
CA ALA A 363 -24.18 1.38 15.02
C ALA A 363 -24.89 1.06 13.70
N PHE A 364 -26.22 0.99 13.77
CA PHE A 364 -27.07 0.68 12.64
C PHE A 364 -27.15 1.83 11.62
N GLY A 365 -27.34 3.07 12.10
CA GLY A 365 -27.32 4.27 11.26
C GLY A 365 -26.00 4.40 10.51
N PHE A 366 -24.88 4.20 11.20
CA PHE A 366 -23.54 4.19 10.61
C PHE A 366 -23.39 3.14 9.51
N ALA A 367 -23.78 1.88 9.76
CA ALA A 367 -23.68 0.82 8.77
C ALA A 367 -24.55 1.11 7.52
N ARG A 368 -25.73 1.69 7.73
CA ARG A 368 -26.63 2.09 6.65
C ARG A 368 -26.06 3.25 5.82
N ASP A 369 -25.47 4.25 6.47
CA ASP A 369 -24.82 5.38 5.78
C ASP A 369 -23.64 4.92 4.92
N LEU A 370 -22.86 3.94 5.40
CA LEU A 370 -21.79 3.32 4.62
C LEU A 370 -22.31 2.60 3.37
N PHE A 371 -23.41 1.86 3.51
CA PHE A 371 -24.07 1.21 2.37
C PHE A 371 -24.62 2.23 1.38
N HIS A 372 -25.35 3.25 1.84
CA HIS A 372 -25.93 4.27 0.96
C HIS A 372 -24.86 5.08 0.21
N SER A 373 -23.72 5.37 0.86
CA SER A 373 -22.64 6.15 0.26
C SER A 373 -21.87 5.35 -0.80
N ASN A 374 -21.76 4.03 -0.63
CA ASN A 374 -21.05 3.16 -1.57
C ASN A 374 -21.72 1.77 -1.63
N PRO A 375 -22.86 1.66 -2.33
CA PRO A 375 -23.67 0.44 -2.38
C PRO A 375 -22.93 -0.66 -3.14
N ARG A 376 -22.45 -1.67 -2.40
CA ARG A 376 -21.69 -2.82 -2.90
C ARG A 376 -22.04 -4.07 -2.09
N PRO A 377 -21.79 -5.28 -2.61
CA PRO A 377 -21.96 -6.52 -1.86
C PRO A 377 -21.36 -6.49 -0.46
N ALA A 378 -20.11 -6.03 -0.33
CA ALA A 378 -19.44 -5.98 0.97
C ALA A 378 -20.08 -4.99 1.97
N THR A 379 -20.57 -3.84 1.51
CA THR A 379 -21.23 -2.86 2.39
C THR A 379 -22.66 -3.31 2.76
N LEU A 380 -23.33 -4.04 1.86
CA LEU A 380 -24.60 -4.71 2.14
C LEU A 380 -24.42 -5.84 3.16
N ASP A 381 -23.44 -6.72 2.99
CA ASP A 381 -23.13 -7.78 3.95
C ASP A 381 -22.79 -7.21 5.33
N PHE A 382 -22.02 -6.13 5.37
CA PHE A 382 -21.69 -5.43 6.60
C PHE A 382 -22.93 -4.85 7.30
N LEU A 383 -23.84 -4.23 6.54
CA LEU A 383 -25.13 -3.75 7.05
C LEU A 383 -25.96 -4.90 7.61
N LEU A 384 -26.13 -5.99 6.85
CA LEU A 384 -26.94 -7.14 7.26
C LEU A 384 -26.33 -7.87 8.47
N ALA A 385 -25.01 -7.99 8.55
CA ALA A 385 -24.33 -8.55 9.73
C ALA A 385 -24.52 -7.66 10.97
N THR A 386 -24.54 -6.34 10.80
CA THR A 386 -24.85 -5.41 11.89
C THR A 386 -26.32 -5.53 12.33
N ALA A 387 -27.24 -5.63 11.38
CA ALA A 387 -28.67 -5.86 11.62
C ALA A 387 -28.95 -7.19 12.32
N GLU A 388 -28.22 -8.26 11.96
CA GLU A 388 -28.32 -9.57 12.58
C GLU A 388 -27.94 -9.53 14.07
N ARG A 389 -26.88 -8.79 14.43
CA ARG A 389 -26.49 -8.57 15.84
C ARG A 389 -27.56 -7.84 16.65
N LEU A 390 -28.45 -7.09 15.99
CA LEU A 390 -29.57 -6.36 16.60
C LEU A 390 -30.90 -7.12 16.48
N GLY A 391 -30.93 -8.27 15.79
CA GLY A 391 -32.13 -9.09 15.61
C GLY A 391 -33.13 -8.55 14.59
N CYS A 392 -32.71 -7.69 13.66
CA CYS A 392 -33.58 -7.04 12.65
C CYS A 392 -33.09 -7.24 11.20
N ARG A 393 -32.45 -8.38 10.92
CA ARG A 393 -31.81 -8.66 9.62
C ARG A 393 -32.80 -8.63 8.46
N GLU A 394 -33.94 -9.29 8.60
CA GLU A 394 -34.92 -9.41 7.51
C GLU A 394 -35.61 -8.07 7.24
N GLU A 395 -35.98 -7.34 8.30
CA GLU A 395 -36.55 -6.00 8.16
C GLU A 395 -35.58 -5.01 7.50
N GLU A 396 -34.28 -5.16 7.76
CA GLU A 396 -33.27 -4.33 7.12
C GLU A 396 -33.01 -4.73 5.67
N LEU A 397 -33.05 -6.03 5.35
CA LEU A 397 -32.97 -6.48 3.97
C LEU A 397 -34.11 -5.90 3.13
N ASP A 398 -35.35 -5.97 3.63
CA ASP A 398 -36.52 -5.36 2.98
C ASP A 398 -36.34 -3.84 2.81
N SER A 399 -35.81 -3.16 3.84
CA SER A 399 -35.54 -1.72 3.79
C SER A 399 -34.45 -1.36 2.78
N ALA A 400 -33.38 -2.15 2.69
CA ALA A 400 -32.30 -1.97 1.74
C ALA A 400 -32.78 -2.19 0.30
N LEU A 401 -33.58 -3.22 0.05
CA LEU A 401 -34.20 -3.48 -1.26
C LEU A 401 -35.14 -2.33 -1.66
N ALA A 402 -36.01 -1.87 -0.76
CA ALA A 402 -36.88 -0.73 -1.01
C ALA A 402 -36.09 0.56 -1.31
N TRP A 403 -34.95 0.76 -0.63
CA TRP A 403 -34.05 1.87 -0.90
C TRP A 403 -33.42 1.77 -2.29
N ILE A 404 -32.89 0.59 -2.68
CA ILE A 404 -32.31 0.33 -4.01
C ILE A 404 -33.35 0.62 -5.11
N ASP A 405 -34.58 0.15 -4.94
CA ASP A 405 -35.67 0.32 -5.91
C ASP A 405 -36.15 1.77 -6.04
N GLY A 406 -36.03 2.53 -4.95
CA GLY A 406 -36.38 3.94 -4.87
C GLY A 406 -35.33 4.88 -5.50
N GLN A 407 -34.13 4.40 -5.79
CA GLN A 407 -33.08 5.23 -6.42
C GLN A 407 -33.32 5.40 -7.94
N ASP A 408 -32.81 6.51 -8.47
CA ASP A 408 -32.73 6.74 -9.91
C ASP A 408 -31.31 6.45 -10.42
N TRP A 409 -31.04 5.18 -10.71
CA TRP A 409 -29.72 4.75 -11.15
C TRP A 409 -29.44 5.20 -12.58
N ARG A 410 -28.23 5.74 -12.80
CA ARG A 410 -27.75 6.05 -14.16
C ARG A 410 -27.63 4.81 -15.03
N THR A 411 -27.22 3.69 -14.45
CA THR A 411 -27.19 2.35 -15.06
C THR A 411 -27.63 1.33 -14.02
N GLY A 412 -28.25 0.24 -14.45
CA GLY A 412 -28.71 -0.82 -13.54
C GLY A 412 -27.58 -1.62 -12.88
N ASP A 413 -26.31 -1.37 -13.23
CA ASP A 413 -25.16 -2.19 -12.80
C ASP A 413 -25.09 -2.42 -11.28
N THR A 414 -25.34 -1.38 -10.48
CA THR A 414 -25.29 -1.47 -9.02
C THR A 414 -26.42 -2.35 -8.49
N ALA A 415 -27.66 -2.10 -8.93
CA ALA A 415 -28.82 -2.89 -8.54
C ALA A 415 -28.70 -4.35 -8.99
N ILE A 416 -28.21 -4.60 -10.21
CA ILE A 416 -27.92 -5.93 -10.74
C ILE A 416 -26.93 -6.67 -9.85
N VAL A 417 -25.79 -6.05 -9.52
CA VAL A 417 -24.75 -6.69 -8.69
C VAL A 417 -25.29 -7.04 -7.30
N LEU A 418 -26.07 -6.15 -6.68
CA LEU A 418 -26.65 -6.40 -5.36
C LEU A 418 -27.71 -7.50 -5.40
N ALA A 419 -28.58 -7.49 -6.40
CA ALA A 419 -29.59 -8.54 -6.59
C ALA A 419 -28.95 -9.91 -6.84
N LEU A 420 -27.94 -9.98 -7.71
CA LEU A 420 -27.17 -11.22 -7.95
C LEU A 420 -26.45 -11.72 -6.69
N HIS A 421 -25.90 -10.81 -5.88
CA HIS A 421 -25.27 -11.15 -4.60
C HIS A 421 -26.26 -11.78 -3.60
N LEU A 422 -27.51 -11.30 -3.58
CA LEU A 422 -28.60 -11.86 -2.79
C LEU A 422 -29.21 -13.15 -3.40
N GLY A 423 -28.76 -13.55 -4.60
CA GLY A 423 -29.35 -14.66 -5.35
C GLY A 423 -30.68 -14.33 -6.03
N ASP A 424 -31.09 -13.06 -6.06
CA ASP A 424 -32.30 -12.58 -6.72
C ASP A 424 -32.01 -12.30 -8.21
N VAL A 425 -32.04 -13.36 -9.01
CA VAL A 425 -31.79 -13.29 -10.46
C VAL A 425 -32.92 -12.54 -11.17
N ASP A 426 -34.16 -12.68 -10.69
CA ASP A 426 -35.32 -12.01 -11.29
C ASP A 426 -35.25 -10.50 -11.04
N GLY A 427 -34.91 -10.07 -9.83
CA GLY A 427 -34.64 -8.67 -9.50
C GLY A 427 -33.47 -8.09 -10.29
N ALA A 428 -32.41 -8.88 -10.52
CA ALA A 428 -31.30 -8.46 -11.36
C ALA A 428 -31.74 -8.18 -12.81
N TRP A 429 -32.57 -9.04 -13.40
CA TRP A 429 -33.13 -8.82 -14.73
C TRP A 429 -34.13 -7.66 -14.77
N ALA A 430 -34.96 -7.49 -13.73
CA ALA A 430 -35.86 -6.33 -13.62
C ALA A 430 -35.08 -5.00 -13.57
N ALA A 431 -33.95 -4.97 -12.86
CA ALA A 431 -33.05 -3.82 -12.83
C ALA A 431 -32.43 -3.55 -14.21
N ALA A 432 -32.03 -4.59 -14.94
CA ALA A 432 -31.52 -4.46 -16.30
C ALA A 432 -32.58 -3.94 -17.28
N ASP A 433 -33.84 -4.36 -17.15
CA ASP A 433 -34.94 -3.86 -17.98
C ASP A 433 -35.27 -2.38 -17.67
N ARG A 434 -35.21 -2.00 -16.38
CA ARG A 434 -35.56 -0.64 -15.93
C ARG A 434 -34.49 0.39 -16.24
N TRP A 435 -33.23 0.08 -15.95
CA TRP A 435 -32.12 1.05 -16.01
C TRP A 435 -31.03 0.69 -17.02
N GLY A 436 -31.18 -0.42 -17.74
CA GLY A 436 -30.15 -0.93 -18.64
C GLY A 436 -28.96 -1.55 -17.89
N VAL A 437 -28.03 -2.10 -18.67
CA VAL A 437 -26.80 -2.71 -18.16
C VAL A 437 -25.60 -2.22 -18.98
N ASP A 438 -24.46 -1.97 -18.32
CA ASP A 438 -23.24 -1.46 -18.95
C ASP A 438 -22.02 -2.37 -18.71
N ARG A 439 -21.54 -2.44 -17.47
CA ARG A 439 -20.29 -3.16 -17.15
C ARG A 439 -20.51 -4.58 -16.66
N VAL A 440 -21.66 -4.85 -16.06
CA VAL A 440 -21.93 -6.11 -15.34
C VAL A 440 -22.80 -7.09 -16.14
N TRP A 441 -23.05 -6.77 -17.42
CA TRP A 441 -23.89 -7.59 -18.31
C TRP A 441 -23.44 -9.05 -18.40
N ALA A 442 -22.12 -9.30 -18.33
CA ALA A 442 -21.58 -10.66 -18.38
C ALA A 442 -21.98 -11.46 -17.13
N SER A 443 -21.87 -10.86 -15.94
CA SER A 443 -22.30 -11.50 -14.69
C SER A 443 -23.78 -11.86 -14.70
N LEU A 444 -24.63 -11.04 -15.32
CA LEU A 444 -26.06 -11.31 -15.50
C LEU A 444 -26.32 -12.41 -16.55
N ALA A 445 -25.60 -12.38 -17.67
CA ALA A 445 -25.74 -13.35 -18.75
C ALA A 445 -25.20 -14.74 -18.37
N ASP A 446 -24.19 -14.81 -17.51
CA ASP A 446 -23.52 -16.04 -17.07
C ASP A 446 -24.18 -16.74 -15.89
N VAL A 447 -25.31 -16.24 -15.37
CA VAL A 447 -26.05 -16.93 -14.29
C VAL A 447 -26.51 -18.31 -14.75
N GLU A 448 -26.29 -19.33 -13.91
CA GLU A 448 -26.70 -20.71 -14.15
C GLU A 448 -27.59 -21.23 -13.00
N PRO A 449 -28.78 -21.82 -13.29
CA PRO A 449 -29.41 -21.93 -14.60
C PRO A 449 -29.92 -20.58 -15.12
N GLN A 450 -29.64 -20.24 -16.38
CA GLN A 450 -30.06 -18.95 -16.97
C GLN A 450 -31.59 -18.92 -17.19
N PRO A 451 -32.35 -18.01 -16.53
CA PRO A 451 -33.80 -17.91 -16.71
C PRO A 451 -34.24 -17.19 -17.99
N ARG A 452 -33.41 -16.28 -18.54
CA ARG A 452 -33.71 -15.51 -19.76
C ARG A 452 -32.62 -15.74 -20.83
N PRO A 453 -32.55 -16.95 -21.42
CA PRO A 453 -31.45 -17.33 -22.30
C PRO A 453 -31.35 -16.48 -23.57
N ASP A 454 -32.48 -16.07 -24.15
CA ASP A 454 -32.49 -15.24 -25.36
C ASP A 454 -31.93 -13.84 -25.12
N ASP A 455 -32.29 -13.21 -24.00
CA ASP A 455 -31.76 -11.91 -23.59
C ASP A 455 -30.26 -11.98 -23.25
N ALA A 456 -29.84 -13.05 -22.54
CA ALA A 456 -28.43 -13.29 -22.25
C ALA A 456 -27.59 -13.48 -23.53
N ILE A 457 -28.11 -14.24 -24.50
CA ILE A 457 -27.48 -14.41 -25.82
C ILE A 457 -27.40 -13.06 -26.55
N GLU A 458 -28.43 -12.23 -26.48
CA GLU A 458 -28.42 -10.89 -27.10
C GLU A 458 -27.39 -9.95 -26.46
N LEU A 459 -27.18 -10.00 -25.14
CA LEU A 459 -26.11 -9.23 -24.48
C LEU A 459 -24.73 -9.61 -25.02
N TYR A 460 -24.46 -10.91 -25.15
CA TYR A 460 -23.22 -11.40 -25.76
C TYR A 460 -23.12 -11.02 -27.25
N ARG A 461 -24.23 -11.11 -28.00
CA ARG A 461 -24.27 -10.72 -29.42
C ARG A 461 -23.77 -9.29 -29.60
N ARG A 462 -24.30 -8.35 -28.81
CA ARG A 462 -23.90 -6.94 -28.81
C ARG A 462 -22.43 -6.75 -28.42
N ASP A 463 -21.91 -7.48 -27.42
CA ASP A 463 -20.49 -7.39 -27.05
C ASP A 463 -19.57 -7.93 -28.15
N VAL A 464 -19.95 -9.03 -28.81
CA VAL A 464 -19.19 -9.61 -29.92
C VAL A 464 -19.11 -8.63 -31.09
N GLU A 465 -20.24 -8.06 -31.51
CA GLU A 465 -20.30 -7.07 -32.59
C GLU A 465 -19.47 -5.81 -32.25
N ARG A 466 -19.63 -5.28 -31.03
CA ARG A 466 -18.83 -4.15 -30.52
C ARG A 466 -17.34 -4.47 -30.50
N THR A 467 -16.95 -5.65 -30.04
CA THR A 467 -15.56 -6.09 -29.96
C THR A 467 -14.93 -6.17 -31.35
N LEU A 468 -15.69 -6.62 -32.35
CA LEU A 468 -15.22 -6.74 -33.73
C LEU A 468 -15.10 -5.41 -34.47
N LEU A 469 -15.59 -4.28 -33.92
CA LEU A 469 -15.28 -2.94 -34.45
C LEU A 469 -13.77 -2.67 -34.45
N LYS A 470 -13.03 -3.22 -33.48
CA LYS A 470 -11.56 -3.12 -33.41
C LYS A 470 -10.90 -4.21 -34.26
N ALA A 471 -9.95 -3.81 -35.12
CA ALA A 471 -9.13 -4.74 -35.88
C ALA A 471 -8.05 -5.40 -35.00
N GLY A 472 -7.72 -6.65 -35.31
CA GLY A 472 -6.66 -7.38 -34.62
C GLY A 472 -7.04 -8.80 -34.22
N ARG A 473 -6.03 -9.59 -33.83
CA ARG A 473 -6.20 -10.94 -33.29
C ARG A 473 -6.79 -10.95 -31.88
N PRO A 474 -6.44 -10.03 -30.94
CA PRO A 474 -7.05 -10.00 -29.61
C PRO A 474 -8.57 -9.81 -29.62
N SER A 475 -9.08 -8.90 -30.47
CA SER A 475 -10.53 -8.69 -30.62
C SER A 475 -11.23 -9.89 -31.25
N ALA A 476 -10.64 -10.50 -32.29
CA ALA A 476 -11.17 -11.73 -32.89
C ALA A 476 -11.26 -12.88 -31.88
N ARG A 477 -10.24 -13.06 -31.03
CA ARG A 477 -10.22 -14.09 -29.98
C ARG A 477 -11.29 -13.85 -28.91
N ARG A 478 -11.44 -12.60 -28.44
CA ARG A 478 -12.50 -12.24 -27.48
C ARG A 478 -13.90 -12.45 -28.06
N ALA A 479 -14.10 -12.09 -29.33
CA ALA A 479 -15.35 -12.31 -30.05
C ALA A 479 -15.69 -13.81 -30.18
N ALA A 480 -14.71 -14.65 -30.53
CA ALA A 480 -14.89 -16.10 -30.57
C ALA A 480 -15.26 -16.66 -29.19
N ALA A 481 -14.58 -16.22 -28.12
CA ALA A 481 -14.92 -16.62 -26.75
C ALA A 481 -16.36 -16.23 -26.35
N GLY A 482 -16.82 -15.02 -26.72
CA GLY A 482 -18.20 -14.59 -26.51
C GLY A 482 -19.21 -15.47 -27.26
N ALA A 483 -18.93 -15.81 -28.52
CA ALA A 483 -19.78 -16.73 -29.30
C ALA A 483 -19.80 -18.17 -28.72
N VAL A 484 -18.69 -18.63 -28.13
CA VAL A 484 -18.69 -19.90 -27.37
C VAL A 484 -19.61 -19.82 -26.16
N ARG A 485 -19.58 -18.74 -25.37
CA ARG A 485 -20.51 -18.55 -24.24
C ARG A 485 -21.96 -18.55 -24.71
N MET A 486 -22.28 -17.86 -25.81
CA MET A 486 -23.62 -17.89 -26.43
C MET A 486 -24.04 -19.33 -26.78
N ARG A 487 -23.14 -20.14 -27.34
CA ARG A 487 -23.42 -21.55 -27.70
C ARG A 487 -23.72 -22.38 -26.47
N LEU A 488 -23.00 -22.17 -25.37
CA LEU A 488 -23.23 -22.88 -24.12
C LEU A 488 -24.59 -22.52 -23.51
N ILE A 489 -24.94 -21.24 -23.46
CA ILE A 489 -26.24 -20.77 -22.98
C ILE A 489 -27.38 -21.34 -23.86
N ALA A 490 -27.22 -21.26 -25.19
CA ALA A 490 -28.19 -21.80 -26.15
C ALA A 490 -28.39 -23.30 -25.98
N ALA A 491 -27.30 -24.08 -25.89
CA ALA A 491 -27.36 -25.53 -25.74
C ALA A 491 -28.01 -25.95 -24.41
N ALA A 492 -27.67 -25.26 -23.31
CA ALA A 492 -28.29 -25.51 -22.02
C ALA A 492 -29.79 -25.19 -22.02
N ALA A 493 -30.20 -24.12 -22.71
CA ALA A 493 -31.60 -23.77 -22.87
C ALA A 493 -32.36 -24.77 -23.76
N ASP A 494 -31.81 -25.10 -24.94
CA ASP A 494 -32.41 -26.04 -25.89
C ASP A 494 -32.54 -27.44 -25.29
N ALA A 495 -31.60 -27.87 -24.44
CA ALA A 495 -31.70 -29.12 -23.71
C ALA A 495 -32.86 -29.13 -22.69
N ARG A 496 -33.30 -27.97 -22.20
CA ARG A 496 -34.40 -27.84 -21.23
C ARG A 496 -35.77 -27.75 -21.88
N ASP A 497 -35.90 -27.01 -22.98
CA ASP A 497 -37.20 -26.69 -23.59
C ASP A 497 -37.38 -27.19 -25.05
N GLY A 498 -36.35 -27.79 -25.65
CA GLY A 498 -36.38 -28.28 -27.04
C GLY A 498 -36.28 -27.19 -28.11
N GLY A 499 -35.76 -26.00 -27.77
CA GLY A 499 -35.56 -24.88 -28.70
C GLY A 499 -34.49 -25.12 -29.77
N GLY A 500 -34.42 -24.20 -30.74
CA GLY A 500 -33.46 -24.19 -31.85
C GLY A 500 -32.42 -23.07 -31.78
N ARG A 501 -32.04 -22.61 -30.58
CA ARG A 501 -31.13 -21.47 -30.41
C ARG A 501 -29.71 -21.78 -30.87
N VAL A 502 -29.24 -23.02 -30.71
CA VAL A 502 -27.92 -23.45 -31.21
C VAL A 502 -27.83 -23.33 -32.73
N GLU A 503 -28.87 -23.74 -33.45
CA GLU A 503 -28.94 -23.65 -34.91
C GLU A 503 -29.01 -22.18 -35.37
N ALA A 504 -29.83 -21.37 -34.69
CA ALA A 504 -29.90 -19.93 -34.94
C ALA A 504 -28.57 -19.22 -34.69
N LEU A 505 -27.83 -19.62 -33.63
CA LEU A 505 -26.50 -19.10 -33.36
C LEU A 505 -25.50 -19.48 -34.45
N ALA A 506 -25.51 -20.74 -34.91
CA ALA A 506 -24.62 -21.18 -35.98
C ALA A 506 -24.87 -20.38 -37.28
N ALA A 507 -26.13 -20.12 -37.61
CA ALA A 507 -26.50 -19.26 -38.75
C ALA A 507 -25.99 -17.82 -38.57
N TRP A 508 -26.14 -17.23 -37.38
CA TRP A 508 -25.65 -15.90 -37.07
C TRP A 508 -24.11 -15.81 -37.15
N VAL A 509 -23.39 -16.80 -36.59
CA VAL A 509 -21.92 -16.89 -36.70
C VAL A 509 -21.50 -16.97 -38.17
N GLY A 510 -22.21 -17.76 -38.99
CA GLY A 510 -21.98 -17.82 -40.44
C GLY A 510 -22.12 -16.45 -41.12
N GLY A 511 -23.17 -15.69 -40.79
CA GLY A 511 -23.37 -14.32 -41.27
C GLY A 511 -22.25 -13.36 -40.82
N LEU A 512 -21.81 -13.47 -39.57
CA LEU A 512 -20.74 -12.66 -39.01
C LEU A 512 -19.40 -12.91 -39.72
N ARG A 513 -19.11 -14.17 -40.08
CA ARG A 513 -17.91 -14.54 -40.84
C ARG A 513 -17.92 -13.92 -42.24
N GLU A 514 -19.05 -13.95 -42.94
CA GLU A 514 -19.16 -13.31 -44.26
C GLU A 514 -19.00 -11.80 -44.17
N ALA A 515 -19.63 -11.15 -43.18
CA ALA A 515 -19.48 -9.72 -42.93
C ALA A 515 -18.01 -9.32 -42.70
N HIS A 516 -17.23 -10.19 -42.06
CA HIS A 516 -15.80 -9.98 -41.78
C HIS A 516 -14.85 -10.76 -42.71
N ARG A 517 -15.29 -11.21 -43.90
CA ARG A 517 -14.46 -12.00 -44.85
C ARG A 517 -13.11 -11.39 -45.21
N ARG A 518 -12.99 -10.05 -45.17
CA ARG A 518 -11.73 -9.33 -45.45
C ARG A 518 -10.74 -9.36 -44.28
N ARG A 519 -11.10 -10.00 -43.17
CA ARG A 519 -10.30 -10.15 -41.94
C ARG A 519 -10.14 -11.65 -41.61
N PRO A 520 -9.18 -12.35 -42.24
CA PRO A 520 -9.04 -13.80 -42.08
C PRO A 520 -8.75 -14.24 -40.64
N THR A 521 -8.22 -13.35 -39.80
CA THR A 521 -8.01 -13.61 -38.37
C THR A 521 -9.31 -13.89 -37.61
N VAL A 522 -10.45 -13.32 -38.02
CA VAL A 522 -11.75 -13.61 -37.40
C VAL A 522 -12.16 -15.05 -37.71
N GLY A 523 -12.08 -15.45 -38.98
CA GLY A 523 -12.37 -16.83 -39.39
C GLY A 523 -11.49 -17.86 -38.67
N GLN A 524 -10.17 -17.58 -38.58
CA GLN A 524 -9.20 -18.46 -37.91
C GLN A 524 -9.47 -18.68 -36.42
N GLU A 525 -9.80 -17.62 -35.67
CA GLU A 525 -10.08 -17.77 -34.23
C GLU A 525 -11.44 -18.44 -33.99
N PHE A 526 -12.43 -18.27 -34.89
CA PHE A 526 -13.70 -18.99 -34.80
C PHE A 526 -13.52 -20.49 -35.13
N ASP A 527 -12.75 -20.82 -36.17
CA ASP A 527 -12.40 -22.22 -36.52
C ASP A 527 -11.71 -22.92 -35.34
N ARG A 528 -10.81 -22.21 -34.65
CA ARG A 528 -10.08 -22.72 -33.49
C ARG A 528 -11.01 -23.16 -32.35
N GLU A 529 -12.11 -22.44 -32.14
CA GLU A 529 -13.10 -22.73 -31.09
C GLU A 529 -14.25 -23.65 -31.59
N GLY A 530 -14.13 -24.15 -32.83
CA GLY A 530 -15.11 -25.03 -33.46
C GLY A 530 -16.46 -24.36 -33.71
N LEU A 531 -16.45 -23.06 -34.05
CA LEU A 531 -17.62 -22.24 -34.37
C LEU A 531 -17.83 -22.07 -35.88
#